data_AF-A0A3M1M8T9-F1
#
_entry.id   AF-A0A3M1M8T9-F1
#
_cell.length_a   1.000
_cell.length_b   1.000
_cell.length_c   1.000
_cell.angle_alpha   90.00
_cell.angle_beta   90.00
_cell.angle_gamma   90.00
#
_symmetry.space_group_name_H-M   'P 1'
#
loop_
_entity.id
_entity.type
_entity.pdbx_description
1 polymer ?
#
loop_
_entity_poly.entity_id
_entity_poly.type
_entity_poly.pdbx_seq_one_letter_code
_entity_poly.pdbx_strand_id
1 'polypeptide(L)'
;MNSRSSPTPFDGTALFFRPLVISGMVACITSGWVTVLERFLPTWQGGYLVLLTGLVTLETLVAEQRLRARHVRRSLPARLAEAAVLLLLLKPATYLRRGWAALGEDARRWLTRPATFLDAEYIIGALVLLTMWLLAVEIAVHLRALEDPYGLPQDRAWGIAALKDRFVMGAVVLLMAVGLQRLEVSGTSLALRPASVSGLVLLPMLYVGLGLLLFGQARLAILRAGWERNEVPVAPELGRRWAGWGVLFVLGVTALALLLPAGNTALGLYLFAWLALLATLLAQIVLFLLFALLFLLLAPCLALFRVQEGQG
;
A
#
# COMPACT_ATOMS: atom_id res chain seq x y z
N MET A 1 -33.96 -35.16 -2.42
CA MET A 1 -34.32 -34.40 -1.20
C MET A 1 -33.16 -33.46 -0.89
N ASN A 2 -33.36 -32.18 -1.22
CA ASN A 2 -32.33 -31.14 -1.17
C ASN A 2 -32.22 -30.59 0.26
N SER A 3 -31.24 -31.05 1.03
CA SER A 3 -30.77 -30.32 2.20
C SER A 3 -30.07 -29.05 1.72
N ARG A 4 -30.81 -27.94 1.62
CA ARG A 4 -30.20 -26.61 1.52
C ARG A 4 -29.36 -26.41 2.78
N SER A 5 -28.06 -26.65 2.66
CA SER A 5 -27.10 -26.21 3.67
C SER A 5 -27.31 -24.71 3.83
N SER A 6 -27.79 -24.31 5.00
CA SER A 6 -27.85 -22.91 5.39
C SER A 6 -26.47 -22.30 5.15
N PRO A 7 -26.37 -21.16 4.45
CA PRO A 7 -25.10 -20.51 4.18
C PRO A 7 -24.38 -20.35 5.52
N THR A 8 -23.20 -20.96 5.63
CA THR A 8 -22.40 -20.86 6.85
C THR A 8 -22.18 -19.38 7.13
N PRO A 9 -22.33 -18.94 8.39
CA PRO A 9 -22.17 -17.54 8.74
C PRO A 9 -20.77 -17.10 8.30
N PHE A 10 -20.73 -16.20 7.32
CA PHE A 10 -19.50 -15.58 6.87
C PHE A 10 -18.77 -15.02 8.09
N ASP A 11 -17.54 -15.48 8.34
CA ASP A 11 -16.65 -14.92 9.35
C ASP A 11 -16.51 -13.41 9.10
N GLY A 12 -17.24 -12.59 9.86
CA GLY A 12 -17.33 -11.15 9.65
C GLY A 12 -15.97 -10.45 9.65
N THR A 13 -14.97 -11.03 10.32
CA THR A 13 -13.59 -10.52 10.37
C THR A 13 -12.89 -10.52 9.01
N ALA A 14 -13.13 -11.53 8.17
CA ALA A 14 -12.53 -11.62 6.84
C ALA A 14 -13.15 -10.61 5.86
N LEU A 15 -14.41 -10.24 6.07
CA LEU A 15 -15.13 -9.25 5.26
C LEU A 15 -14.51 -7.85 5.39
N PHE A 16 -14.14 -7.44 6.61
CA PHE A 16 -13.60 -6.09 6.86
C PHE A 16 -12.12 -5.94 6.51
N PHE A 17 -11.36 -7.03 6.45
CA PHE A 17 -9.91 -6.95 6.24
C PHE A 17 -9.53 -6.35 4.88
N ARG A 18 -10.15 -6.77 3.76
CA ARG A 18 -9.82 -6.22 2.43
C ARG A 18 -10.20 -4.74 2.30
N PRO A 19 -11.43 -4.31 2.66
CA PRO A 19 -11.78 -2.89 2.71
C PRO A 19 -10.81 -2.05 3.53
N LEU A 20 -10.40 -2.57 4.70
CA LEU A 20 -9.44 -1.88 5.56
C LEU A 20 -8.08 -1.69 4.86
N VAL A 21 -7.53 -2.74 4.25
CA VAL A 21 -6.26 -2.67 3.51
C VAL A 21 -6.32 -1.66 2.38
N ILE A 22 -7.38 -1.69 1.57
CA ILE A 22 -7.56 -0.77 0.42
C ILE A 22 -7.75 0.67 0.91
N SER A 23 -8.53 0.87 1.98
CA SER A 23 -8.71 2.20 2.57
C SER A 23 -7.39 2.79 3.08
N GLY A 24 -6.53 1.96 3.68
CA GLY A 24 -5.17 2.35 4.05
C GLY A 24 -4.32 2.75 2.84
N MET A 25 -4.40 2.01 1.73
CA MET A 25 -3.67 2.35 0.50
C MET A 25 -4.13 3.69 -0.09
N VAL A 26 -5.44 3.93 -0.13
CA VAL A 26 -6.01 5.21 -0.59
C VAL A 26 -5.61 6.36 0.34
N ALA A 27 -5.57 6.14 1.65
CA ALA A 27 -5.08 7.12 2.62
C ALA A 27 -3.59 7.44 2.38
N CYS A 28 -2.74 6.46 2.07
CA CYS A 28 -1.34 6.71 1.70
C CYS A 28 -1.22 7.60 0.45
N ILE A 29 -1.97 7.30 -0.61
CA ILE A 29 -2.00 8.12 -1.85
C ILE A 29 -2.49 9.53 -1.54
N THR A 30 -3.59 9.65 -0.80
CA THR A 30 -4.17 10.94 -0.41
C THR A 30 -3.18 11.76 0.40
N SER A 31 -2.49 11.14 1.36
CA SER A 31 -1.47 11.80 2.17
C SER A 31 -0.32 12.34 1.33
N GLY A 32 0.14 11.59 0.32
CA GLY A 32 1.16 12.05 -0.62
C GLY A 32 0.73 13.34 -1.33
N TRP A 33 -0.49 13.36 -1.87
CA TRP A 33 -1.06 14.54 -2.54
C TRP A 33 -1.30 15.71 -1.61
N VAL A 34 -1.83 15.46 -0.42
CA VAL A 34 -2.07 16.51 0.59
C VAL A 34 -0.77 17.22 0.91
N THR A 35 0.31 16.49 1.21
CA THR A 35 1.59 17.12 1.52
C THR A 35 2.19 17.89 0.33
N VAL A 36 1.94 17.44 -0.91
CA VAL A 36 2.31 18.21 -2.11
C VAL A 36 1.51 19.51 -2.20
N LEU A 37 0.19 19.44 -2.04
CA LEU A 37 -0.69 20.59 -2.17
C LEU A 37 -0.49 21.62 -1.05
N GLU A 38 -0.28 21.19 0.21
CA GLU A 38 0.06 22.07 1.33
C GLU A 38 1.37 22.84 1.08
N ARG A 39 2.28 22.27 0.30
CA ARG A 39 3.50 22.96 -0.12
C ARG A 39 3.23 24.10 -1.10
N PHE A 40 2.29 23.92 -2.03
CA PHE A 40 1.91 24.94 -3.01
C PHE A 40 0.92 25.96 -2.44
N LEU A 41 0.10 25.56 -1.47
CA LEU A 41 -0.93 26.36 -0.84
C LEU A 41 -0.74 26.32 0.69
N PRO A 42 0.17 27.13 1.26
CA PRO A 42 0.53 27.07 2.68
C PRO A 42 -0.63 27.35 3.65
N THR A 43 -1.68 28.04 3.17
CA THR A 43 -2.89 28.33 3.95
C THR A 43 -3.86 27.16 3.99
N TRP A 44 -3.72 26.19 3.08
CA TRP A 44 -4.56 25.01 3.01
C TRP A 44 -4.08 23.93 3.99
N GLN A 45 -5.02 23.28 4.69
CA GLN A 45 -4.74 22.31 5.74
C GLN A 45 -5.42 20.97 5.42
N GLY A 46 -4.92 20.26 4.41
CA GLY A 46 -5.57 19.08 3.84
C GLY A 46 -5.54 17.82 4.70
N GLY A 47 -4.94 17.84 5.89
CA GLY A 47 -4.80 16.65 6.75
C GLY A 47 -6.11 15.91 7.06
N TYR A 48 -7.26 16.59 7.15
CA TYR A 48 -8.57 15.95 7.36
C TYR A 48 -8.99 15.07 6.17
N LEU A 49 -8.52 15.38 4.96
CA LEU A 49 -8.86 14.60 3.76
C LEU A 49 -8.29 13.20 3.82
N VAL A 50 -7.13 12.99 4.44
CA VAL A 50 -6.51 11.66 4.54
C VAL A 50 -7.41 10.70 5.32
N LEU A 51 -7.94 11.16 6.46
CA LEU A 51 -8.88 10.36 7.25
C LEU A 51 -10.21 10.20 6.52
N LEU A 52 -10.73 11.29 5.95
CA LEU A 52 -12.03 11.27 5.28
C LEU A 52 -12.02 10.36 4.04
N THR A 53 -11.01 10.42 3.17
CA THR A 53 -10.91 9.54 2.01
C THR A 53 -10.75 8.08 2.42
N GLY A 54 -10.00 7.80 3.49
CA GLY A 54 -9.90 6.47 4.08
C GLY A 54 -11.27 5.95 4.54
N LEU A 55 -12.00 6.74 5.33
CA LEU A 55 -13.34 6.36 5.81
C LEU A 55 -14.35 6.18 4.69
N VAL A 56 -14.35 7.07 3.70
CA VAL A 56 -15.23 7.00 2.53
C VAL A 56 -14.94 5.76 1.69
N THR A 57 -13.66 5.45 1.48
CA THR A 57 -13.24 4.22 0.77
C THR A 57 -13.69 2.98 1.52
N LEU A 58 -13.52 2.96 2.84
CA LEU A 58 -13.95 1.85 3.70
C LEU A 58 -15.47 1.66 3.64
N GLU A 59 -16.23 2.73 3.79
CA GLU A 59 -17.70 2.72 3.73
C GLU A 59 -18.17 2.22 2.36
N THR A 60 -17.61 2.75 1.27
CA THR A 60 -17.96 2.37 -0.10
C THR A 60 -17.77 0.87 -0.31
N LEU A 61 -16.61 0.33 0.10
CA LEU A 61 -16.28 -1.08 -0.08
C LEU A 61 -17.17 -2.00 0.80
N VAL A 62 -17.42 -1.61 2.05
CA VAL A 62 -18.30 -2.37 2.95
C VAL A 62 -19.75 -2.33 2.45
N ALA A 63 -20.21 -1.19 1.97
CA ALA A 63 -21.57 -1.04 1.47
C ALA A 63 -21.80 -1.86 0.19
N GLU A 64 -20.81 -1.89 -0.72
CA GLU A 64 -20.84 -2.79 -1.89
C GLU A 64 -20.91 -4.27 -1.52
N GLN A 65 -20.10 -4.70 -0.55
CA GLN A 65 -20.14 -6.08 -0.06
C GLN A 65 -21.51 -6.45 0.52
N ARG A 66 -22.11 -5.56 1.32
CA ARG A 66 -23.45 -5.77 1.91
C ARG A 66 -24.54 -5.82 0.83
N LEU A 67 -24.46 -4.96 -0.17
CA LEU A 67 -25.42 -4.94 -1.28
C LEU A 67 -25.31 -6.20 -2.14
N ARG A 68 -24.07 -6.68 -2.35
CA ARG A 68 -23.83 -7.97 -3.01
C ARG A 68 -24.49 -9.11 -2.26
N ALA A 69 -24.37 -9.18 -0.93
CA ALA A 69 -25.02 -10.22 -0.13
C ALA A 69 -26.55 -10.23 -0.31
N ARG A 70 -27.15 -9.08 -0.62
CA ARG A 70 -28.60 -8.93 -0.88
C ARG A 70 -28.97 -9.04 -2.37
N HIS A 71 -28.01 -9.28 -3.27
CA HIS A 71 -28.21 -9.32 -4.72
C HIS A 71 -28.84 -8.04 -5.30
N VAL A 72 -28.68 -6.89 -4.65
CA VAL A 72 -29.24 -5.61 -5.09
C VAL A 72 -28.21 -4.83 -5.90
N ARG A 73 -28.58 -4.37 -7.09
CA ARG A 73 -27.76 -3.47 -7.92
C ARG A 73 -28.03 -2.01 -7.55
N ARG A 74 -26.99 -1.22 -7.28
CA ARG A 74 -27.13 0.24 -7.06
C ARG A 74 -27.54 0.91 -8.37
N SER A 75 -28.58 1.73 -8.29
CA SER A 75 -29.00 2.61 -9.38
C SER A 75 -28.12 3.87 -9.43
N LEU A 76 -28.01 4.51 -10.60
CA LEU A 76 -27.26 5.74 -10.77
C LEU A 76 -27.73 6.89 -9.83
N PRO A 77 -29.04 7.08 -9.56
CA PRO A 77 -29.50 8.05 -8.57
C PRO A 77 -28.95 7.79 -7.16
N ALA A 78 -28.80 6.53 -6.75
CA ALA A 78 -28.24 6.20 -5.44
C ALA A 78 -26.76 6.61 -5.34
N ARG A 79 -25.99 6.46 -6.43
CA ARG A 79 -24.59 6.93 -6.51
C ARG A 79 -24.47 8.44 -6.44
N LEU A 80 -25.38 9.16 -7.12
CA LEU A 80 -25.43 10.62 -7.05
C LEU A 80 -25.80 11.11 -5.65
N ALA A 81 -26.75 10.44 -4.98
CA ALA A 81 -27.11 10.75 -3.60
C ALA A 81 -25.94 10.49 -2.64
N GLU A 82 -25.20 9.39 -2.83
CA GLU A 82 -23.98 9.09 -2.07
C GLU A 82 -22.92 10.18 -2.26
N ALA A 83 -22.60 10.56 -3.51
CA ALA A 83 -21.67 11.65 -3.79
C ALA A 83 -22.12 12.99 -3.18
N ALA A 84 -23.41 13.31 -3.24
CA ALA A 84 -23.97 14.50 -2.62
C ALA A 84 -23.81 14.51 -1.09
N VAL A 85 -24.04 13.36 -0.43
CA VAL A 85 -23.81 13.20 1.01
C VAL A 85 -22.33 13.36 1.35
N LEU A 86 -21.43 12.79 0.55
CA LEU A 86 -19.98 12.93 0.75
C LEU A 86 -19.53 14.39 0.66
N LEU A 87 -20.03 15.13 -0.34
CA LEU A 87 -19.77 16.56 -0.49
C LEU A 87 -20.34 17.37 0.68
N LEU A 88 -21.53 17.01 1.15
CA LEU A 88 -22.14 17.64 2.32
C LEU A 88 -21.33 17.39 3.60
N LEU A 89 -20.78 16.18 3.78
CA LEU A 89 -19.95 15.80 4.93
C LEU A 89 -18.53 16.39 4.86
N LEU A 90 -18.04 16.71 3.68
CA LEU A 90 -16.74 17.35 3.51
C LEU A 90 -16.70 18.73 4.19
N LYS A 91 -17.77 19.52 4.09
CA LYS A 91 -17.80 20.86 4.69
C LYS A 91 -17.58 20.85 6.20
N PRO A 92 -18.36 20.13 7.05
CA PRO A 92 -18.08 20.06 8.48
C PRO A 92 -16.72 19.44 8.79
N ALA A 93 -16.18 18.58 7.92
CA ALA A 93 -14.84 18.02 8.10
C ALA A 93 -13.73 19.10 8.03
N THR A 94 -13.91 20.16 7.22
CA THR A 94 -12.96 21.29 7.18
C THR A 94 -12.99 22.11 8.48
N TYR A 95 -14.12 22.12 9.19
CA TYR A 95 -14.29 22.82 10.47
C TYR A 95 -13.79 22.04 11.68
N LEU A 96 -13.45 20.75 11.56
CA LEU A 96 -12.83 19.98 12.66
C LEU A 96 -11.53 20.64 13.18
N ARG A 97 -10.76 21.28 12.29
CA ARG A 97 -9.55 22.03 12.66
C ARG A 97 -9.79 23.51 12.93
N ARG A 98 -10.66 24.17 12.15
CA ARG A 98 -10.98 25.61 12.33
C ARG A 98 -11.82 25.88 13.58
N GLY A 99 -12.49 24.86 14.11
CA GLY A 99 -13.37 24.95 15.26
C GLY A 99 -14.84 25.14 14.86
N TRP A 100 -15.75 24.54 15.64
CA TRP A 100 -17.19 24.59 15.38
C TRP A 100 -17.81 25.98 15.50
N ALA A 101 -17.18 26.90 16.24
CA ALA A 101 -17.64 28.30 16.32
C ALA A 101 -17.58 29.01 14.96
N ALA A 102 -16.51 28.77 14.19
CA ALA A 102 -16.33 29.35 12.86
C ALA A 102 -17.41 28.87 11.87
N LEU A 103 -17.89 27.62 12.03
CA LEU A 103 -18.99 27.09 11.21
C LEU A 103 -20.27 27.91 11.39
N GLY A 104 -20.58 28.33 12.62
CA GLY A 104 -21.77 29.14 12.90
C GLY A 104 -21.71 30.53 12.25
N GLU A 105 -20.55 31.16 12.28
CA GLU A 105 -20.33 32.46 11.63
C GLU A 105 -20.41 32.34 10.10
N ASP A 106 -19.75 31.33 9.53
CA ASP A 106 -19.75 31.11 8.08
C ASP A 106 -21.12 30.67 7.57
N ALA A 107 -21.89 29.89 8.35
CA ALA A 107 -23.26 29.52 7.99
C ALA A 107 -24.17 30.75 7.80
N ARG A 108 -24.01 31.78 8.63
CA ARG A 108 -24.74 33.06 8.46
C ARG A 108 -24.26 33.79 7.19
N ARG A 109 -22.97 33.72 6.86
CA ARG A 109 -22.42 34.29 5.63
C ARG A 109 -22.92 33.56 4.39
N TRP A 110 -23.13 32.25 4.43
CA TRP A 110 -23.65 31.48 3.29
C TRP A 110 -25.08 31.91 2.91
N LEU A 111 -25.91 32.27 3.88
CA LEU A 111 -27.27 32.78 3.62
C LEU A 111 -27.27 34.11 2.86
N THR A 112 -26.28 34.97 3.12
CA THR A 112 -26.17 36.29 2.46
C THR A 112 -25.33 36.25 1.18
N ARG A 113 -24.36 35.33 1.10
CA ARG A 113 -23.44 35.15 -0.03
C ARG A 113 -23.18 33.66 -0.29
N PRO A 114 -24.07 32.95 -1.01
CA PRO A 114 -23.98 31.49 -1.19
C PRO A 114 -22.69 31.05 -1.90
N ALA A 115 -22.08 31.91 -2.72
CA ALA A 115 -20.80 31.62 -3.36
C ALA A 115 -19.65 31.37 -2.36
N THR A 116 -19.73 31.92 -1.15
CA THR A 116 -18.72 31.68 -0.09
C THR A 116 -18.75 30.26 0.47
N PHE A 117 -19.80 29.49 0.19
CA PHE A 117 -19.83 28.06 0.48
C PHE A 117 -18.80 27.28 -0.35
N LEU A 118 -18.56 27.71 -1.59
CA LEU A 118 -17.63 27.08 -2.53
C LEU A 118 -16.26 27.78 -2.50
N ASP A 119 -15.59 27.70 -1.35
CA ASP A 119 -14.21 28.18 -1.22
C ASP A 119 -13.21 27.25 -1.92
N ALA A 120 -12.04 27.78 -2.28
CA ALA A 120 -11.00 27.03 -2.99
C ALA A 120 -10.59 25.75 -2.24
N GLU A 121 -10.53 25.81 -0.90
CA GLU A 121 -10.26 24.66 -0.05
C GLU A 121 -11.31 23.55 -0.22
N TYR A 122 -12.60 23.90 -0.21
CA TYR A 122 -13.68 22.94 -0.42
C TYR A 122 -13.65 22.37 -1.84
N ILE A 123 -13.40 23.18 -2.86
CA ILE A 123 -13.33 22.71 -4.26
C ILE A 123 -12.20 21.69 -4.45
N ILE A 124 -11.00 22.00 -3.94
CA ILE A 124 -9.84 21.10 -4.02
C ILE A 124 -10.13 19.81 -3.22
N GLY A 125 -10.66 19.95 -1.99
CA GLY A 125 -11.01 18.80 -1.17
C GLY A 125 -12.08 17.92 -1.79
N ALA A 126 -13.10 18.53 -2.43
CA ALA A 126 -14.17 17.83 -3.13
C ALA A 126 -13.64 17.05 -4.32
N LEU A 127 -12.75 17.66 -5.11
CA LEU A 127 -12.12 16.99 -6.25
C LEU A 127 -11.32 15.76 -5.81
N VAL A 128 -10.48 15.91 -4.78
CA VAL A 128 -9.68 14.79 -4.23
C VAL A 128 -10.60 13.69 -3.69
N LEU A 129 -11.59 14.06 -2.87
CA LEU A 129 -12.52 13.11 -2.25
C LEU A 129 -13.33 12.33 -3.30
N LEU A 130 -13.91 13.02 -4.28
CA LEU A 130 -14.68 12.39 -5.35
C LEU A 130 -13.80 11.49 -6.23
N THR A 131 -12.57 11.89 -6.53
CA THR A 131 -11.63 11.06 -7.30
C THR A 131 -11.31 9.77 -6.56
N MET A 132 -11.02 9.85 -5.25
CA MET A 132 -10.73 8.67 -4.44
C MET A 132 -11.97 7.78 -4.26
N TRP A 133 -13.15 8.37 -4.12
CA TRP A 133 -14.42 7.63 -4.08
C TRP A 133 -14.69 6.89 -5.39
N LEU A 134 -14.53 7.54 -6.55
CA LEU A 134 -14.69 6.89 -7.86
C LEU A 134 -13.71 5.71 -8.01
N LEU A 135 -12.45 5.90 -7.60
CA LEU A 135 -11.46 4.83 -7.60
C LEU A 135 -11.86 3.67 -6.69
N ALA A 136 -12.41 3.95 -5.50
CA ALA A 136 -12.91 2.93 -4.59
C ALA A 136 -14.08 2.13 -5.18
N VAL A 137 -15.03 2.81 -5.84
CA VAL A 137 -16.15 2.16 -6.57
C VAL A 137 -15.61 1.24 -7.66
N GLU A 138 -14.63 1.69 -8.43
CA GLU A 138 -14.02 0.89 -9.50
C GLU A 138 -13.28 -0.34 -8.96
N ILE A 139 -12.46 -0.17 -7.92
CA ILE A 139 -11.77 -1.29 -7.25
C ILE A 139 -12.80 -2.32 -6.72
N ALA A 140 -13.93 -1.86 -6.18
CA ALA A 140 -15.01 -2.75 -5.72
C ALA A 140 -15.56 -3.62 -6.85
N VAL A 141 -15.72 -3.06 -8.05
CA VAL A 141 -16.17 -3.79 -9.24
C VAL A 141 -15.17 -4.87 -9.63
N HIS A 142 -13.86 -4.56 -9.64
CA HIS A 142 -12.84 -5.55 -9.97
C HIS A 142 -12.78 -6.67 -8.92
N LEU A 143 -12.81 -6.34 -7.63
CA LEU A 143 -12.82 -7.34 -6.56
C LEU A 143 -14.02 -8.29 -6.66
N ARG A 144 -15.18 -7.75 -7.05
CA ARG A 144 -16.37 -8.56 -7.28
C ARG A 144 -16.15 -9.62 -8.35
N ALA A 145 -15.46 -9.29 -9.45
CA ALA A 145 -15.13 -10.23 -10.51
C ALA A 145 -14.18 -11.34 -10.06
N LEU A 146 -13.22 -11.06 -9.17
CA LEU A 146 -12.31 -12.10 -8.63
C LEU A 146 -13.03 -13.12 -7.74
N GLU A 147 -14.05 -12.66 -7.01
CA GLU A 147 -14.73 -13.43 -5.97
C GLU A 147 -15.91 -14.25 -6.50
N ASP A 148 -16.29 -14.11 -7.78
CA ASP A 148 -17.41 -14.85 -8.35
C ASP A 148 -17.05 -16.33 -8.63
N PRO A 149 -17.64 -17.31 -7.92
CA PRO A 149 -17.35 -18.73 -8.13
C PRO A 149 -17.81 -19.21 -9.52
N TYR A 150 -18.88 -18.62 -10.04
CA TYR A 150 -19.50 -18.96 -11.32
C TYR A 150 -19.04 -18.07 -12.46
N GLY A 151 -18.31 -17.00 -12.16
CA GLY A 151 -17.69 -16.12 -13.15
C GLY A 151 -16.74 -16.87 -14.10
N LEU A 152 -16.62 -16.35 -15.32
CA LEU A 152 -15.72 -16.91 -16.32
C LEU A 152 -14.26 -16.76 -15.85
N PRO A 153 -13.36 -17.71 -16.17
CA PRO A 153 -11.94 -17.57 -15.84
C PRO A 153 -11.32 -16.27 -16.37
N GLN A 154 -11.80 -15.79 -17.52
CA GLN A 154 -11.38 -14.55 -18.15
C GLN A 154 -11.70 -13.32 -17.29
N ASP A 155 -12.86 -13.27 -16.63
CA ASP A 155 -13.27 -12.15 -15.78
C ASP A 155 -12.36 -12.02 -14.55
N ARG A 156 -11.91 -13.15 -14.00
CA ARG A 156 -10.96 -13.18 -12.89
C ARG A 156 -9.58 -12.69 -13.32
N ALA A 157 -9.10 -13.16 -14.47
CA ALA A 157 -7.83 -12.73 -15.03
C ALA A 157 -7.83 -11.22 -15.29
N TRP A 158 -8.92 -10.70 -15.87
CA TRP A 158 -9.14 -9.26 -16.06
C TRP A 158 -9.15 -8.51 -14.72
N GLY A 159 -9.89 -9.01 -13.72
CA GLY A 159 -9.98 -8.36 -12.41
C GLY A 159 -8.63 -8.27 -11.70
N ILE A 160 -7.81 -9.34 -11.73
CA ILE A 160 -6.44 -9.31 -11.16
C ILE A 160 -5.57 -8.31 -11.92
N ALA A 161 -5.62 -8.33 -13.25
CA ALA A 161 -4.82 -7.44 -14.09
C ALA A 161 -5.18 -5.97 -13.83
N ALA A 162 -6.47 -5.65 -13.74
CA ALA A 162 -6.96 -4.31 -13.39
C ALA A 162 -6.51 -3.90 -11.98
N LEU A 163 -6.61 -4.80 -10.99
CA LEU A 163 -6.15 -4.51 -9.63
C LEU A 163 -4.63 -4.23 -9.59
N LYS A 164 -3.85 -4.99 -10.36
CA LYS A 164 -2.40 -4.77 -10.52
C LYS A 164 -2.11 -3.42 -11.16
N ASP A 165 -2.82 -3.08 -12.23
CA ASP A 165 -2.66 -1.80 -12.92
C ASP A 165 -2.95 -0.61 -11.99
N ARG A 166 -4.07 -0.66 -11.24
CA ARG A 166 -4.41 0.36 -10.24
C ARG A 166 -3.40 0.45 -9.10
N PHE A 167 -2.90 -0.69 -8.63
CA PHE A 167 -1.83 -0.72 -7.63
C PHE A 167 -0.56 0.00 -8.13
N VAL A 168 -0.12 -0.31 -9.35
CA VAL A 168 1.07 0.29 -9.96
C VAL A 168 0.85 1.79 -10.19
N MET A 169 -0.30 2.19 -10.74
CA MET A 169 -0.65 3.59 -10.93
C MET A 169 -0.61 4.37 -9.61
N GLY A 170 -1.23 3.81 -8.55
CA GLY A 170 -1.18 4.42 -7.22
C GLY A 170 0.23 4.51 -6.65
N ALA A 171 1.08 3.51 -6.89
CA ALA A 171 2.50 3.54 -6.49
C ALA A 171 3.25 4.64 -7.23
N VAL A 172 3.06 4.77 -8.55
CA VAL A 172 3.69 5.81 -9.38
C VAL A 172 3.26 7.19 -8.91
N VAL A 173 1.97 7.40 -8.70
CA VAL A 173 1.42 8.67 -8.20
C VAL A 173 2.00 9.02 -6.82
N LEU A 174 2.07 8.04 -5.91
CA LEU A 174 2.63 8.24 -4.58
C LEU A 174 4.13 8.55 -4.63
N LEU A 175 4.90 7.82 -5.44
CA LEU A 175 6.33 8.05 -5.63
C LEU A 175 6.61 9.40 -6.28
N MET A 176 5.77 9.82 -7.23
CA MET A 176 5.83 11.16 -7.83
C MET A 176 5.57 12.23 -6.77
N ALA A 177 4.56 12.06 -5.92
CA ALA A 177 4.26 13.00 -4.84
C ALA A 177 5.42 13.10 -3.84
N VAL A 178 5.98 11.96 -3.43
CA VAL A 178 7.17 11.89 -2.55
C VAL A 178 8.40 12.50 -3.23
N GLY A 179 8.60 12.26 -4.53
CA GLY A 179 9.69 12.85 -5.31
C GLY A 179 9.56 14.36 -5.46
N LEU A 180 8.36 14.88 -5.68
CA LEU A 180 8.12 16.32 -5.80
C LEU A 180 8.39 17.06 -4.48
N GLN A 181 8.18 16.40 -3.34
CA GLN A 181 8.58 16.92 -2.03
C GLN A 181 10.11 17.03 -1.85
N ARG A 182 10.92 16.32 -2.66
CA ARG A 182 12.39 16.38 -2.61
C ARG A 182 12.98 17.57 -3.34
N LEU A 183 12.28 18.09 -4.33
CA LEU A 183 12.77 19.20 -5.14
C LEU A 183 12.74 20.48 -4.30
N GLU A 184 13.89 21.03 -3.92
CA GLU A 184 13.98 22.35 -3.29
C GLU A 184 14.36 23.37 -4.37
N VAL A 185 13.44 24.29 -4.67
CA VAL A 185 13.68 25.38 -5.64
C VAL A 185 14.20 26.57 -4.84
N SER A 186 15.50 26.58 -4.56
CA SER A 186 16.16 27.70 -3.88
C SER A 186 16.94 28.53 -4.89
N GLY A 187 16.36 29.67 -5.28
CA GLY A 187 17.04 30.80 -5.94
C GLY A 187 17.47 30.58 -7.39
N THR A 188 18.27 29.56 -7.67
CA THR A 188 18.86 29.28 -9.00
C THR A 188 19.49 27.88 -9.11
N SER A 189 19.55 27.08 -8.05
CA SER A 189 20.07 25.71 -8.09
C SER A 189 19.02 24.70 -7.61
N LEU A 190 18.91 23.60 -8.35
CA LEU A 190 18.17 22.41 -7.93
C LEU A 190 19.02 21.70 -6.86
N ALA A 191 18.84 22.09 -5.61
CA ALA A 191 19.48 21.41 -4.48
C ALA A 191 18.59 20.26 -3.99
N LEU A 192 19.21 19.09 -3.76
CA LEU A 192 18.54 17.96 -3.12
C LEU A 192 18.59 18.16 -1.61
N ARG A 193 17.42 18.34 -0.98
CA ARG A 193 17.33 18.49 0.46
C ARG A 193 17.72 17.18 1.16
N PRO A 194 18.62 17.20 2.17
CA PRO A 194 18.93 16.02 2.95
C PRO A 194 17.65 15.41 3.51
N ALA A 195 17.48 14.11 3.32
CA ALA A 195 16.27 13.43 3.74
C ALA A 195 16.06 13.51 5.25
N SER A 196 14.99 14.17 5.70
CA SER A 196 14.36 13.75 6.94
C SER A 196 13.71 12.39 6.66
N VAL A 197 14.47 11.34 6.93
CA VAL A 197 14.25 9.97 6.43
C VAL A 197 12.93 9.36 6.91
N SER A 198 12.35 9.86 8.01
CA SER A 198 11.29 9.15 8.73
C SER A 198 9.92 9.18 8.03
N GLY A 199 9.44 10.34 7.55
CA GLY A 199 8.08 10.45 7.01
C GLY A 199 7.94 10.03 5.54
N LEU A 200 8.91 10.43 4.70
CA LEU A 200 8.84 10.27 3.25
C LEU A 200 9.00 8.83 2.77
N VAL A 201 9.74 8.00 3.50
CA VAL A 201 9.99 6.59 3.14
C VAL A 201 8.87 5.68 3.65
N LEU A 202 8.26 6.03 4.79
CA LEU A 202 7.24 5.20 5.44
C LEU A 202 5.97 5.07 4.59
N LEU A 203 5.53 6.15 3.93
CA LEU A 203 4.31 6.14 3.11
C LEU A 203 4.38 5.13 1.95
N PRO A 204 5.40 5.17 1.06
CA PRO A 204 5.56 4.17 0.00
C PRO A 204 5.72 2.75 0.54
N MET A 205 6.47 2.56 1.63
CA MET A 205 6.63 1.24 2.26
C MET A 205 5.30 0.68 2.75
N LEU A 206 4.52 1.50 3.46
CA LEU A 206 3.20 1.12 3.95
C LEU A 206 2.26 0.79 2.78
N TYR A 207 2.25 1.62 1.74
CA TYR A 207 1.45 1.39 0.54
C TYR A 207 1.79 0.06 -0.14
N VAL A 208 3.09 -0.23 -0.33
CA VAL A 208 3.55 -1.48 -0.93
C VAL A 208 3.22 -2.68 -0.03
N GLY A 209 3.44 -2.57 1.28
CA GLY A 209 3.10 -3.61 2.24
C GLY A 209 1.60 -3.95 2.23
N LEU A 210 0.74 -2.93 2.24
CA LEU A 210 -0.71 -3.10 2.10
C LEU A 210 -1.08 -3.71 0.74
N GLY A 211 -0.42 -3.30 -0.35
CA GLY A 211 -0.60 -3.91 -1.67
C GLY A 211 -0.28 -5.41 -1.68
N LEU A 212 0.82 -5.83 -1.05
CA LEU A 212 1.17 -7.24 -0.92
C LEU A 212 0.12 -8.02 -0.13
N LEU A 213 -0.41 -7.44 0.96
CA LEU A 213 -1.54 -8.04 1.68
C LEU A 213 -2.76 -8.20 0.79
N LEU A 214 -3.09 -7.17 0.00
CA LEU A 214 -4.23 -7.20 -0.92
C LEU A 214 -4.07 -8.30 -1.98
N PHE A 215 -2.89 -8.45 -2.58
CA PHE A 215 -2.64 -9.53 -3.55
C PHE A 215 -2.66 -10.92 -2.92
N GLY A 216 -2.12 -11.05 -1.70
CA GLY A 216 -2.21 -12.29 -0.94
C GLY A 216 -3.68 -12.69 -0.68
N GLN A 217 -4.54 -11.72 -0.40
CA GLN A 217 -5.98 -11.93 -0.22
C GLN A 217 -6.68 -12.23 -1.55
N ALA A 218 -6.35 -11.52 -2.62
CA ALA A 218 -6.89 -11.77 -3.95
C ALA A 218 -6.60 -13.20 -4.42
N ARG A 219 -5.35 -13.67 -4.24
CA ARG A 219 -4.95 -15.05 -4.54
C ARG A 219 -5.74 -16.08 -3.74
N LEU A 220 -5.95 -15.83 -2.44
CA LEU A 220 -6.80 -16.69 -1.62
C LEU A 220 -8.25 -16.70 -2.13
N ALA A 221 -8.79 -15.57 -2.58
CA ALA A 221 -10.14 -15.49 -3.15
C ALA A 221 -10.29 -16.42 -4.36
N ILE A 222 -9.32 -16.38 -5.27
CA ILE A 222 -9.32 -17.20 -6.49
C ILE A 222 -9.22 -18.68 -6.15
N LEU A 223 -8.34 -19.06 -5.21
CA LEU A 223 -8.21 -20.44 -4.74
C LEU A 223 -9.52 -20.93 -4.12
N ARG A 224 -10.15 -20.12 -3.27
CA ARG A 224 -11.45 -20.43 -2.66
C ARG A 224 -12.55 -20.63 -3.68
N ALA A 225 -12.65 -19.72 -4.66
CA ALA A 225 -13.61 -19.86 -5.76
C ALA A 225 -13.36 -21.14 -6.58
N GLY A 226 -12.11 -21.57 -6.71
CA GLY A 226 -11.74 -22.85 -7.33
C GLY A 226 -12.15 -24.07 -6.49
N TRP A 227 -11.90 -24.02 -5.17
CA TRP A 227 -12.29 -25.10 -4.25
C TRP A 227 -13.80 -25.25 -4.16
N GLU A 228 -14.54 -24.14 -4.10
CA GLU A 228 -16.01 -24.13 -4.06
C GLU A 228 -16.60 -24.73 -5.34
N ARG A 229 -16.04 -24.40 -6.51
CA ARG A 229 -16.44 -25.00 -7.79
C ARG A 229 -16.21 -26.52 -7.84
N ASN A 230 -15.15 -27.00 -7.19
CA ASN A 230 -14.79 -28.42 -7.15
C ASN A 230 -15.37 -29.15 -5.93
N GLU A 231 -16.28 -28.51 -5.18
CA GLU A 231 -16.91 -29.05 -3.98
C GLU A 231 -15.90 -29.51 -2.90
N VAL A 232 -14.69 -28.92 -2.89
CA VAL A 232 -13.64 -29.26 -1.93
C VAL A 232 -13.96 -28.58 -0.60
N PRO A 233 -14.08 -29.33 0.52
CA PRO A 233 -14.38 -28.75 1.82
C PRO A 233 -13.24 -27.84 2.29
N VAL A 234 -13.54 -26.57 2.56
CA VAL A 234 -12.59 -25.58 3.04
C VAL A 234 -12.82 -25.32 4.53
N ALA A 235 -11.75 -25.37 5.33
CA ALA A 235 -11.84 -25.02 6.75
C ALA A 235 -12.29 -23.55 6.93
N PRO A 236 -13.26 -23.25 7.81
CA PRO A 236 -13.82 -21.90 7.95
C PRO A 236 -12.76 -20.88 8.37
N GLU A 237 -11.83 -21.28 9.26
CA GLU A 237 -10.80 -20.40 9.79
C GLU A 237 -9.64 -20.08 8.84
N LEU A 238 -9.58 -20.72 7.66
CA LEU A 238 -8.44 -20.58 6.75
C LEU A 238 -8.18 -19.11 6.37
N GLY A 239 -9.23 -18.31 6.26
CA GLY A 239 -9.14 -16.90 5.87
C GLY A 239 -8.50 -16.04 6.95
N ARG A 240 -8.93 -16.22 8.20
CA ARG A 240 -8.36 -15.51 9.36
C ARG A 240 -6.88 -15.87 9.53
N ARG A 241 -6.53 -17.16 9.45
CA ARG A 241 -5.14 -17.62 9.55
C ARG A 241 -4.28 -17.06 8.42
N TRP A 242 -4.77 -17.10 7.18
CA TRP A 242 -4.05 -16.54 6.03
C TRP A 242 -3.82 -15.03 6.15
N ALA A 243 -4.83 -14.28 6.61
CA ALA A 243 -4.69 -12.85 6.88
C ALA A 243 -3.65 -12.58 7.98
N GLY A 244 -3.70 -13.33 9.09
CA GLY A 244 -2.73 -13.22 10.18
C GLY A 244 -1.30 -13.50 9.74
N TRP A 245 -1.06 -14.59 9.02
CA TRP A 245 0.26 -14.91 8.47
C TRP A 245 0.73 -13.89 7.43
N GLY A 246 -0.17 -13.37 6.60
CA GLY A 246 0.14 -12.30 5.65
C GLY A 246 0.59 -11.02 6.35
N VAL A 247 -0.14 -10.58 7.39
CA VAL A 247 0.23 -9.41 8.20
C VAL A 247 1.58 -9.63 8.88
N LEU A 248 1.78 -10.78 9.50
CA LEU A 248 3.05 -11.12 10.15
C LEU A 248 4.22 -11.10 9.15
N PHE A 249 4.02 -11.68 7.95
CA PHE A 249 5.01 -11.68 6.89
C PHE A 249 5.36 -10.25 6.43
N VAL A 250 4.35 -9.42 6.17
CA VAL A 250 4.57 -8.02 5.74
C VAL A 250 5.25 -7.21 6.84
N LEU A 251 4.84 -7.35 8.10
CA LEU A 251 5.52 -6.72 9.22
C LEU A 251 6.97 -7.18 9.35
N GLY A 252 7.24 -8.47 9.15
CA GLY A 252 8.60 -9.02 9.13
C GLY A 252 9.46 -8.42 8.01
N VAL A 253 8.94 -8.34 6.79
CA VAL A 253 9.63 -7.74 5.64
C VAL A 253 9.84 -6.23 5.85
N THR A 254 8.84 -5.51 6.37
CA THR A 254 8.96 -4.08 6.67
C THR A 254 10.00 -3.84 7.78
N ALA A 255 9.99 -4.64 8.85
CA ALA A 255 11.00 -4.55 9.89
C ALA A 255 12.40 -4.83 9.33
N LEU A 256 12.54 -5.87 8.50
CA LEU A 256 13.80 -6.17 7.82
C LEU A 256 14.25 -5.03 6.89
N ALA A 257 13.32 -4.39 6.17
CA ALA A 257 13.62 -3.27 5.29
C ALA A 257 14.02 -2.00 6.07
N LEU A 258 13.45 -1.77 7.26
CA LEU A 258 13.86 -0.69 8.17
C LEU A 258 15.24 -0.97 8.81
N LEU A 259 15.60 -2.26 8.94
CA LEU A 259 16.93 -2.69 9.36
C LEU A 259 17.98 -2.54 8.25
N LEU A 260 17.59 -2.41 6.98
CA LEU A 260 18.56 -2.09 5.92
C LEU A 260 19.11 -0.66 6.13
N PRO A 261 20.41 -0.43 5.87
CA PRO A 261 21.06 0.88 5.98
C PRO A 261 20.58 1.82 4.85
N ALA A 262 19.35 2.31 4.94
CA ALA A 262 18.85 3.40 4.12
C ALA A 262 19.25 4.74 4.77
N GLY A 263 20.56 5.01 4.78
CA GLY A 263 21.11 6.36 4.88
C GLY A 263 21.19 7.05 6.25
N ASN A 264 20.60 6.55 7.36
CA ASN A 264 20.85 7.13 8.71
C ASN A 264 20.45 6.25 9.92
N THR A 265 19.93 5.04 9.74
CA THR A 265 19.69 4.11 10.87
C THR A 265 21.02 3.50 11.31
N ALA A 266 21.63 4.03 12.39
CA ALA A 266 22.89 3.53 12.93
C ALA A 266 22.91 2.00 13.09
N LEU A 267 21.79 1.41 13.55
CA LEU A 267 21.64 -0.03 13.72
C LEU A 267 21.74 -0.82 12.40
N GLY A 268 21.13 -0.32 11.32
CA GLY A 268 21.23 -0.94 10.01
C GLY A 268 22.63 -0.84 9.41
N LEU A 269 23.32 0.28 9.68
CA LEU A 269 24.72 0.46 9.29
C LEU A 269 25.64 -0.54 10.02
N TYR A 270 25.44 -0.74 11.33
CA TYR A 270 26.19 -1.73 12.10
C TYR A 270 25.94 -3.15 11.62
N LEU A 271 24.67 -3.53 11.40
CA LEU A 271 24.33 -4.87 10.91
C LEU A 271 24.93 -5.13 9.52
N PHE A 272 24.82 -4.16 8.61
CA PHE A 272 25.39 -4.26 7.28
C PHE A 272 26.92 -4.31 7.31
N ALA A 273 27.57 -3.48 8.12
CA ALA A 273 29.02 -3.52 8.30
C ALA A 273 29.47 -4.88 8.84
N TRP A 274 28.72 -5.47 9.78
CA TRP A 274 29.01 -6.78 10.33
C TRP A 274 28.84 -7.90 9.29
N LEU A 275 27.76 -7.87 8.49
CA LEU A 275 27.54 -8.82 7.40
C LEU A 275 28.59 -8.68 6.29
N ALA A 276 28.97 -7.45 5.93
CA ALA A 276 30.04 -7.20 4.96
C ALA A 276 31.38 -7.73 5.48
N LEU A 277 31.69 -7.51 6.77
CA LEU A 277 32.87 -8.04 7.41
C LEU A 277 32.89 -9.57 7.39
N LEU A 278 31.78 -10.21 7.76
CA LEU A 278 31.63 -11.67 7.69
C LEU A 278 31.84 -12.19 6.26
N ALA A 279 31.25 -11.54 5.27
CA ALA A 279 31.40 -11.92 3.86
C ALA A 279 32.86 -11.76 3.39
N THR A 280 33.53 -10.68 3.78
CA THR A 280 34.96 -10.48 3.45
C THR A 280 35.85 -11.50 4.12
N LEU A 281 35.56 -11.87 5.37
CA LEU A 281 36.29 -12.91 6.11
C LEU A 281 36.11 -14.28 5.45
N LEU A 282 34.88 -14.64 5.07
CA LEU A 282 34.61 -15.88 4.33
C LEU A 282 35.34 -15.89 2.98
N ALA A 283 35.34 -14.78 2.24
CA ALA A 283 36.08 -14.66 0.99
C ALA A 283 37.60 -14.81 1.18
N GLN A 284 38.16 -14.24 2.25
CA GLN A 284 39.57 -14.40 2.61
C GLN A 284 39.91 -15.84 2.98
N ILE A 285 39.05 -16.54 3.72
CA ILE A 285 39.24 -17.96 4.03
C ILE A 285 39.27 -18.79 2.75
N VAL A 286 38.30 -18.56 1.85
CA VAL A 286 38.24 -19.28 0.55
C VAL A 286 39.50 -19.02 -0.28
N LEU A 287 39.94 -17.76 -0.36
CA LEU A 287 41.14 -17.38 -1.09
C LEU A 287 42.40 -18.00 -0.45
N PHE A 288 42.50 -18.00 0.87
CA PHE A 288 43.60 -18.63 1.60
C PHE A 288 43.67 -20.13 1.33
N LEU A 289 42.52 -20.83 1.39
CA LEU A 289 42.45 -22.26 1.07
C LEU A 289 42.87 -22.54 -0.38
N LEU A 290 42.45 -21.70 -1.33
CA LEU A 290 42.86 -21.80 -2.73
C LEU A 290 44.38 -21.64 -2.89
N PHE A 291 44.97 -20.62 -2.24
CA PHE A 291 46.43 -20.40 -2.28
C PHE A 291 47.21 -21.54 -1.61
N ALA A 292 46.74 -22.02 -0.45
CA ALA A 292 47.35 -23.13 0.25
C ALA A 292 47.32 -24.42 -0.60
N LEU A 293 46.20 -24.68 -1.29
CA LEU A 293 46.07 -25.78 -2.23
C LEU A 293 47.04 -25.63 -3.42
N LEU A 294 47.11 -24.44 -4.02
CA LEU A 294 48.03 -24.17 -5.13
C LEU A 294 49.50 -24.34 -4.70
N PHE A 295 49.86 -23.87 -3.50
CA PHE A 295 51.19 -24.03 -2.94
C PHE A 295 51.52 -25.50 -2.69
N LEU A 296 50.58 -26.27 -2.13
CA LEU A 296 50.75 -27.71 -1.91
C LEU A 296 50.97 -28.47 -3.23
N LEU A 297 50.27 -28.06 -4.31
CA LEU A 297 50.43 -28.62 -5.65
C LEU A 297 51.79 -28.24 -6.29
N LEU A 298 52.28 -27.02 -6.06
CA LEU A 298 53.55 -26.53 -6.61
C LEU A 298 54.78 -26.95 -5.80
N ALA A 299 54.63 -27.20 -4.50
CA ALA A 299 55.71 -27.63 -3.61
C ALA A 299 56.53 -28.82 -4.14
N PRO A 300 55.93 -29.93 -4.64
CA PRO A 300 56.70 -31.02 -5.22
C PRO A 300 57.44 -30.61 -6.50
N CYS A 301 56.87 -29.74 -7.33
CA CYS A 301 57.55 -29.23 -8.53
C CYS A 301 58.79 -28.41 -8.16
N LEU A 302 58.70 -27.55 -7.15
CA LEU A 302 59.84 -26.76 -6.67
C LEU A 302 60.91 -27.63 -6.00
N ALA A 303 60.51 -28.68 -5.28
CA ALA A 303 61.44 -29.64 -4.69
C ALA A 303 62.27 -30.36 -5.77
N LEU A 304 61.65 -30.69 -6.91
CA LEU A 304 62.33 -31.32 -8.04
C LEU A 304 63.39 -30.41 -8.68
N PHE A 305 63.11 -29.10 -8.81
CA PHE A 305 64.11 -28.14 -9.31
C PHE A 305 65.31 -27.98 -8.35
N ARG A 306 65.08 -27.96 -7.03
CA ARG A 306 66.17 -27.84 -6.05
C ARG A 306 67.16 -29.01 -6.09
N VAL A 307 66.72 -30.22 -6.47
CA VAL A 307 67.61 -31.38 -6.58
C VAL A 307 68.61 -31.22 -7.74
N GLN A 308 68.25 -30.49 -8.81
CA GLN A 308 69.14 -30.30 -9.96
C GLN A 308 70.30 -29.34 -9.67
N GLU A 309 70.10 -28.34 -8.81
CA GLU A 309 71.16 -27.38 -8.46
C GLU A 309 72.27 -28.01 -7.59
N GLY A 310 72.01 -29.13 -6.92
CA GLY A 310 72.98 -29.81 -6.05
C GLY A 310 73.94 -30.79 -6.74
N GLN A 311 73.86 -30.95 -8.06
CA GLN A 311 74.69 -31.91 -8.83
C GLN A 311 75.65 -31.25 -9.83
N GLY A 312 75.72 -29.91 -9.87
CA GLY A 312 76.71 -29.15 -10.65
C GLY A 312 77.88 -28.70 -9.78
#